data_AF-A0A2C9EI83-F1
#
_entry.id   AF-A0A2C9EI83-F1
#
_cell.length_a   1.000
_cell.length_b   1.000
_cell.length_c   1.000
_cell.angle_alpha   90.00
_cell.angle_beta   90.00
_cell.angle_gamma   90.00
#
_symmetry.space_group_name_H-M   'P 1'
#
loop_
_entity.id
_entity.type
_entity.pdbx_description
1 polymer ?
#
loop_
_entity_poly.entity_id
_entity_poly.type
_entity_poly.pdbx_seq_one_letter_code
_entity_poly.pdbx_strand_id
1 'polypeptide(L)'
;MVTTGGAMVGREQVEQLFREGLGQRPGLEISISQVRCVWQEGQSAAIHYKETHRLGQVESARLSLAIIRVQGDAAQWLYLHETACP
;
A
#
# COMPACT_ATOMS: atom_id res chain seq x y z
N MET A 1 1.20 -1.78 9.49
CA MET A 1 2.01 -1.27 8.37
C MET A 1 3.11 -0.36 8.91
N VAL A 2 4.14 -0.11 8.12
CA VAL A 2 5.15 0.95 8.34
C VAL A 2 4.96 1.98 7.24
N THR A 3 4.66 3.22 7.63
CA THR A 3 4.45 4.34 6.70
C THR A 3 5.77 4.83 6.10
N THR A 4 5.69 5.67 5.07
CA THR A 4 6.87 6.34 4.49
C THR A 4 7.66 7.20 5.48
N GLY A 5 7.06 7.58 6.62
CA GLY A 5 7.74 8.28 7.73
C GLY A 5 8.36 7.34 8.78
N GLY A 6 8.34 6.03 8.56
CA GLY A 6 8.86 5.02 9.49
C GLY A 6 7.94 4.70 10.69
N ALA A 7 6.77 5.33 10.78
CA ALA A 7 5.83 5.07 11.87
C ALA A 7 5.16 3.70 11.70
N MET A 8 5.11 2.92 12.78
CA MET A 8 4.31 1.70 12.86
C MET A 8 2.86 2.02 13.21
N VAL A 9 1.94 1.53 12.40
CA VAL A 9 0.49 1.70 12.56
C VAL A 9 -0.21 0.36 12.48
N GLY A 10 -1.09 0.10 13.44
CA GLY A 10 -1.91 -1.11 13.52
C GLY A 10 -3.18 -1.01 12.69
N ARG A 11 -3.98 -2.08 12.72
CA ARG A 11 -5.22 -2.19 11.95
C ARG A 11 -6.21 -1.06 12.27
N GLU A 12 -6.45 -0.78 13.55
CA GLU A 12 -7.40 0.27 13.96
C GLU A 12 -7.01 1.65 13.44
N GLN A 13 -5.71 1.98 13.49
CA GLN A 13 -5.19 3.24 12.96
C GLN A 13 -5.33 3.31 11.44
N VAL A 14 -5.10 2.19 10.73
CA VAL A 14 -5.30 2.12 9.28
C VAL A 14 -6.77 2.32 8.92
N GLU A 15 -7.68 1.63 9.61
CA GLU A 15 -9.12 1.80 9.38
C GLU A 15 -9.57 3.23 9.65
N GLN A 16 -9.05 3.86 10.71
CA GLN A 16 -9.36 5.25 11.03
C GLN A 16 -8.84 6.21 9.96
N LEU A 17 -7.61 6.03 9.48
CA LEU A 17 -7.02 6.83 8.41
C LEU A 17 -7.86 6.78 7.13
N PHE A 18 -8.40 5.60 6.79
CA PHE A 18 -9.32 5.49 5.66
C PHE A 18 -10.67 6.16 5.96
N ARG A 19 -11.26 5.94 7.14
CA ARG A 19 -12.53 6.59 7.52
C ARG A 19 -12.44 8.12 7.44
N GLU A 20 -11.37 8.70 7.94
CA GLU A 20 -11.14 10.15 7.93
C GLU A 20 -10.77 10.68 6.54
N GLY A 21 -10.08 9.87 5.73
CA GLY A 21 -9.63 10.24 4.39
C GLY A 21 -10.67 10.06 3.28
N LEU A 22 -11.81 9.42 3.56
CA LEU A 22 -12.88 9.19 2.58
C LEU A 22 -13.39 10.51 2.01
N GLY A 23 -13.31 10.65 0.68
CA GLY A 23 -13.78 11.83 -0.05
C GLY A 23 -12.91 13.09 0.05
N GLN A 24 -11.85 13.08 0.87
CA GLN A 24 -11.04 14.28 1.16
C GLN A 24 -10.09 14.70 0.03
N ARG A 25 -9.84 13.82 -0.95
CA ARG A 25 -8.90 14.06 -2.06
C ARG A 25 -9.61 13.88 -3.41
N PRO A 26 -10.56 14.77 -3.77
CA PRO A 26 -11.27 14.68 -5.04
C PRO A 26 -10.30 14.80 -6.21
N GLY A 27 -10.41 13.90 -7.19
CA GLY A 27 -9.51 13.84 -8.34
C GLY A 27 -8.14 13.21 -8.05
N LEU A 28 -7.97 12.55 -6.90
CA LEU A 28 -6.81 11.71 -6.64
C LEU A 28 -6.80 10.51 -7.59
N GLU A 29 -5.68 10.33 -8.28
CA GLU A 29 -5.39 9.14 -9.06
C GLU A 29 -4.26 8.36 -8.39
N ILE A 30 -4.45 7.04 -8.28
CA ILE A 30 -3.45 6.12 -7.75
C ILE A 30 -3.11 5.13 -8.85
N SER A 31 -1.84 5.05 -9.23
CA SER A 31 -1.34 4.08 -10.20
C SER A 31 -0.33 3.14 -9.56
N ILE A 32 -0.40 1.87 -9.94
CA ILE A 32 0.49 0.80 -9.49
C ILE A 32 1.32 0.34 -10.67
N SER A 33 2.63 0.24 -10.48
CA SER A 33 3.58 -0.19 -11.51
C SER A 33 4.70 -1.03 -10.90
N GLN A 34 5.53 -1.62 -11.76
CA GLN A 34 6.72 -2.38 -11.35
C GLN A 34 6.42 -3.51 -10.36
N VAL A 35 5.24 -4.13 -10.48
CA VAL A 35 4.79 -5.21 -9.60
C VAL A 35 5.69 -6.44 -9.79
N ARG A 36 6.22 -6.95 -8.68
CA ARG A 36 7.07 -8.16 -8.64
C ARG A 36 6.74 -8.98 -7.40
N CYS A 37 6.52 -10.28 -7.58
CA CYS A 37 6.54 -11.22 -6.46
C CYS A 37 8.01 -11.46 -6.08
N VAL A 38 8.38 -11.16 -4.84
CA VAL A 38 9.76 -11.30 -4.34
C VAL A 38 9.93 -12.50 -3.40
N TRP A 39 8.81 -13.02 -2.87
CA TRP A 39 8.77 -14.22 -2.06
C TRP A 39 7.37 -14.83 -2.10
N GLN A 40 7.28 -16.16 -2.06
CA GLN A 40 6.03 -16.88 -1.98
C GLN A 40 6.22 -18.18 -1.20
N GLU A 41 5.31 -18.45 -0.26
CA GLU A 41 5.25 -19.71 0.47
C GLU A 41 3.80 -20.06 0.81
N GLY A 42 3.38 -21.26 0.41
CA GLY A 42 2.00 -21.71 0.55
C GLY A 42 1.01 -20.70 -0.03
N GLN A 43 0.12 -20.19 0.83
CA GLN A 43 -0.91 -19.21 0.49
C GLN A 43 -0.47 -17.76 0.69
N SER A 44 0.79 -17.50 1.03
CA SER A 44 1.30 -16.15 1.30
C SER A 44 2.31 -15.72 0.25
N ALA A 45 2.30 -14.45 -0.11
CA ALA A 45 3.27 -13.86 -1.03
C ALA A 45 3.68 -12.46 -0.56
N ALA A 46 4.94 -12.11 -0.80
CA ALA A 46 5.46 -10.76 -0.65
C ALA A 46 5.58 -10.13 -2.04
N ILE A 47 4.88 -9.01 -2.23
CA ILE A 47 4.77 -8.29 -3.50
C ILE A 47 5.45 -6.93 -3.32
N HIS A 48 6.47 -6.68 -4.12
CA HIS A 48 7.07 -5.37 -4.29
C HIS A 48 6.38 -4.63 -5.43
N TYR A 49 6.06 -3.35 -5.24
CA TYR A 49 5.49 -2.50 -6.28
C TYR A 49 5.81 -1.02 -6.04
N LYS A 50 5.69 -0.23 -7.11
CA LYS A 50 5.72 1.25 -7.02
C LYS A 50 4.30 1.77 -7.09
N GLU A 51 3.93 2.62 -6.14
CA GLU A 51 2.66 3.33 -6.09
C GLU A 51 2.88 4.82 -6.31
N THR A 52 2.12 5.40 -7.24
CA THR A 52 2.21 6.83 -7.59
C THR A 52 0.85 7.47 -7.38
N HIS A 53 0.83 8.55 -6.58
CA HIS A 53 -0.34 9.38 -6.33
C HIS A 53 -0.22 10.65 -7.14
N ARG A 54 -1.24 10.96 -7.93
CA ARG A 54 -1.35 12.22 -8.67
C ARG A 54 -2.61 12.97 -8.23
N LEU A 55 -2.45 14.23 -7.86
CA LEU A 55 -3.54 15.13 -7.52
C LEU A 55 -3.31 16.48 -8.21
N GLY A 56 -4.01 16.70 -9.31
CA GLY A 56 -3.74 17.84 -10.20
C GLY A 56 -2.33 17.76 -10.79
N GLN A 57 -1.49 18.75 -10.46
CA GLN A 57 -0.08 18.86 -10.88
C GLN A 57 0.90 18.25 -9.87
N VAL A 58 0.42 17.85 -8.69
CA VAL A 58 1.27 17.27 -7.65
C VAL A 58 1.35 15.76 -7.83
N GLU A 59 2.56 15.24 -7.92
CA GLU A 59 2.85 13.81 -7.97
C GLU A 59 3.74 13.42 -6.80
N SER A 60 3.44 12.29 -6.17
CA SER A 60 4.31 11.65 -5.19
C SER A 60 4.35 10.15 -5.44
N ALA A 61 5.50 9.53 -5.23
CA ALA A 61 5.65 8.10 -5.39
C ALA A 61 6.28 7.45 -4.16
N ARG A 62 5.96 6.17 -3.97
CA ARG A 62 6.53 5.32 -2.93
C ARG A 62 6.78 3.92 -3.46
N LEU A 63 7.81 3.29 -2.92
CA LEU A 63 8.03 1.85 -3.07
C LEU A 63 7.35 1.14 -1.91
N SER A 64 6.70 0.03 -2.20
CA SER A 64 5.93 -0.72 -1.22
C SER A 64 6.27 -2.20 -1.28
N LEU A 65 6.37 -2.82 -0.11
CA LEU A 65 6.39 -4.27 0.06
C LEU A 65 5.14 -4.69 0.84
N ALA A 66 4.22 -5.37 0.17
CA ALA A 66 3.03 -5.93 0.78
C ALA A 66 3.18 -7.43 0.99
N ILE A 67 2.85 -7.92 2.18
CA ILE A 67 2.66 -9.36 2.42
C ILE A 67 1.17 -9.61 2.39
N ILE A 68 0.74 -10.45 1.46
CA ILE A 68 -0.65 -10.83 1.27
C ILE A 68 -0.82 -12.33 1.49
N ARG A 69 -1.98 -12.71 2.02
CA ARG A 69 -2.43 -14.10 2.08
C ARG A 69 -3.62 -14.27 1.15
N VAL A 70 -3.57 -15.26 0.28
CA VAL A 70 -4.63 -15.60 -0.67
C VAL A 70 -5.28 -16.92 -0.27
N GLN A 71 -6.58 -16.90 -0.01
CA GLN A 71 -7.36 -18.06 0.40
C GLN A 71 -8.64 -18.14 -0.44
N GLY A 72 -8.72 -19.14 -1.32
CA GLY A 72 -9.79 -19.21 -2.32
C GLY A 72 -9.80 -17.93 -3.17
N ASP A 73 -10.94 -17.25 -3.20
CA ASP A 73 -11.14 -16.00 -3.95
C ASP A 73 -10.88 -14.73 -3.11
N ALA A 74 -10.38 -14.89 -1.88
CA ALA A 74 -10.11 -13.77 -0.98
C ALA A 74 -8.60 -13.48 -0.86
N ALA A 75 -8.24 -12.20 -0.84
CA ALA A 75 -6.91 -11.72 -0.50
C ALA A 75 -6.93 -10.87 0.77
N GLN A 76 -6.05 -11.18 1.71
CA GLN A 76 -5.90 -10.46 2.96
C GLN A 76 -4.52 -9.80 3.03
N TRP A 77 -4.49 -8.50 3.34
CA TRP A 77 -3.27 -7.78 3.68
C TRP A 77 -2.80 -8.19 5.08
N LEU A 78 -1.60 -8.75 5.18
CA LEU A 78 -0.99 -9.11 6.46
C LEU A 78 -0.01 -8.04 6.94
N TYR A 79 0.73 -7.44 6.00
CA TYR A 79 1.73 -6.42 6.28
C TYR A 79 1.94 -5.51 5.07
N LEU A 80 2.33 -4.26 5.33
CA LEU A 80 2.72 -3.28 4.33
C LEU A 80 3.85 -2.43 4.92
N HIS A 81 4.90 -2.22 4.16
CA HIS A 81 5.97 -1.27 4.45
C HIS A 81 6.22 -0.42 3.22
N GLU A 82 6.22 0.88 3.43
CA GLU A 82 6.39 1.88 2.38
C GLU A 82 7.66 2.70 2.59
N THR A 83 8.34 3.02 1.49
CA THR A 83 9.49 3.92 1.45
C THR A 83 9.20 5.01 0.43
N ALA A 84 9.33 6.29 0.80
CA ALA A 84 9.16 7.38 -0.16
C ALA A 84 10.19 7.27 -1.29
N CYS A 85 9.75 7.53 -2.52
CA CYS A 85 10.70 7.78 -3.61
C CYS A 85 11.29 9.19 -3.43
N PRO A 86 12.58 9.38 -3.74
CA PRO A 86 13.21 10.71 -3.76
C PRO A 86 12.61 11.61 -4.85
#